data_AF-A0A3M6H0A3-F1
#
_entry.id   AF-A0A3M6H0A3-F1
#
_cell.length_a   1.000
_cell.length_b   1.000
_cell.length_c   1.000
_cell.angle_alpha   90.00
_cell.angle_beta   90.00
_cell.angle_gamma   90.00
#
_symmetry.space_group_name_H-M   'P 1'
#
loop_
_entity.id
_entity.type
_entity.pdbx_description
1 polymer ?
#
loop_
_entity_poly.entity_id
_entity_poly.type
_entity_poly.pdbx_seq_one_letter_code
_entity_poly.pdbx_strand_id
1 'polypeptide(L)' 'TPQSVTVMTRQLMNDKNLNGLDEVMAQTPGITFSQRNFGSHVFSSRGFALEDESYTIDGVAGQGYSVTGW' A
#
# COMPACT_ATOMS: atom_id res chain seq x y z
N THR A 1 20.24 9.87 -0.99
CA THR A 1 19.99 8.56 -1.63
C THR A 1 18.87 7.87 -0.88
N PRO A 2 17.90 7.23 -1.53
CA PRO A 2 16.94 6.39 -0.82
C PRO A 2 17.67 5.16 -0.25
N GLN A 3 17.34 4.77 0.98
CA GLN A 3 17.95 3.58 1.59
C GLN A 3 17.34 2.26 1.07
N SER A 4 16.13 2.29 0.50
CA SER A 4 15.48 1.16 -0.16
C SER A 4 14.29 1.64 -1.01
N VAL A 5 14.13 1.10 -2.23
CA VAL A 5 12.96 1.34 -3.10
C VAL A 5 12.51 0.00 -3.66
N THR A 6 11.21 -0.29 -3.56
CA THR A 6 10.57 -1.45 -4.19
C THR A 6 9.61 -0.94 -5.25
N VAL A 7 9.61 -1.59 -6.43
CA VAL A 7 8.69 -1.25 -7.53
C VAL A 7 7.87 -2.48 -7.88
N MET A 8 6.55 -2.40 -7.69
CA MET A 8 5.60 -3.42 -8.13
C MET A 8 5.18 -3.11 -9.57
N THR A 9 5.72 -3.87 -10.53
CA THR A 9 5.45 -3.61 -11.95
C THR A 9 4.10 -4.16 -12.38
N ARG A 10 3.52 -3.59 -13.44
CA ARG A 10 2.27 -4.11 -14.06
C ARG A 10 2.40 -5.57 -14.47
N GLN A 11 3.54 -5.94 -15.05
CA GLN A 11 3.78 -7.32 -15.46
C GLN A 11 3.73 -8.26 -14.25
N LEU A 12 4.43 -7.93 -13.15
CA LEU A 12 4.42 -8.75 -11.96
C LEU A 12 3.01 -8.90 -11.37
N MET A 13 2.23 -7.81 -11.33
CA MET A 13 0.84 -7.86 -10.86
C MET A 13 0.00 -8.81 -11.71
N ASN A 14 0.11 -8.75 -13.03
CA ASN A 14 -0.61 -9.65 -13.94
C ASN A 14 -0.14 -11.11 -13.78
N ASP A 15 1.16 -11.35 -13.72
CA ASP A 15 1.77 -12.69 -13.60
C ASP A 15 1.37 -13.38 -12.28
N LYS A 16 1.13 -12.58 -11.23
CA LYS A 16 0.72 -13.04 -9.90
C LYS A 16 -0.78 -12.91 -9.65
N ASN A 17 -1.55 -12.44 -10.63
CA ASN A 17 -2.98 -12.17 -10.52
C ASN A 17 -3.35 -11.30 -9.29
N LEU A 18 -2.58 -10.24 -9.06
CA LEU A 18 -2.81 -9.27 -7.99
C LEU A 18 -3.74 -8.17 -8.51
N ASN A 19 -4.96 -8.14 -7.97
CA ASN A 19 -6.05 -7.26 -8.37
C ASN A 19 -6.38 -6.22 -7.30
N GLY A 20 -5.96 -6.45 -6.04
CA GLY A 20 -6.15 -5.54 -4.91
C GLY A 20 -4.85 -4.87 -4.43
N LEU A 21 -4.98 -3.68 -3.82
CA LEU A 21 -3.83 -3.00 -3.19
C LEU A 21 -3.28 -3.81 -2.02
N ASP A 22 -4.14 -4.47 -1.24
CA ASP A 22 -3.79 -5.38 -0.17
C ASP A 22 -2.94 -6.57 -0.68
N GLU A 23 -3.30 -7.16 -1.81
CA GLU A 23 -2.55 -8.25 -2.44
C GLU A 23 -1.17 -7.79 -2.91
N VAL A 24 -1.08 -6.58 -3.49
CA VAL A 24 0.19 -5.97 -3.91
C VAL A 24 1.07 -5.63 -2.71
N MET A 25 0.49 -5.05 -1.66
CA MET A 25 1.19 -4.64 -0.45
C MET A 25 1.63 -5.85 0.38
N ALA A 26 0.89 -6.96 0.36
CA ALA A 26 1.28 -8.23 0.98
C ALA A 26 2.55 -8.83 0.36
N GLN A 27 2.82 -8.56 -0.92
CA GLN A 27 4.03 -8.99 -1.62
C GLN A 27 5.19 -7.98 -1.50
N THR A 28 4.95 -6.81 -0.89
CA THR A 28 5.95 -5.75 -0.78
C THR A 28 6.82 -5.94 0.48
N PRO A 29 8.15 -6.11 0.35
CA PRO A 29 9.01 -6.33 1.51
C PRO A 29 8.98 -5.17 2.51
N GLY A 30 8.89 -5.51 3.80
CA GLY A 30 8.90 -4.53 4.90
C GLY A 30 7.55 -3.84 5.14
N ILE A 31 6.51 -4.22 4.37
CA ILE A 31 5.13 -3.82 4.62
C ILE A 31 4.41 -4.92 5.42
N THR A 32 3.60 -4.49 6.39
CA THR A 32 2.59 -5.32 7.06
C THR A 32 1.26 -4.59 7.01
N PHE A 33 0.15 -5.29 7.26
CA PHE A 33 -1.14 -4.62 7.40
C PHE A 33 -2.01 -5.26 8.46
N SER A 34 -2.96 -4.49 8.97
CA SER A 34 -4.08 -4.98 9.78
C SER A 34 -5.39 -4.66 9.07
N GLN A 35 -6.36 -5.58 9.18
CA GLN A 35 -7.67 -5.41 8.58
C GLN A 35 -8.57 -4.62 9.53
N ARG A 36 -9.25 -3.60 9.01
CA ARG A 36 -10.29 -2.82 9.70
C ARG A 36 -11.67 -3.24 9.20
N ASN A 37 -12.70 -2.67 9.81
CA ASN A 37 -14.09 -2.87 9.40
C ASN A 37 -14.26 -2.50 7.91
N PHE A 38 -15.23 -3.14 7.26
CA PHE A 38 -15.65 -2.85 5.89
C PHE A 38 -14.56 -3.01 4.81
N GLY A 39 -13.55 -3.85 5.05
CA GLY A 39 -12.53 -4.18 4.04
C GLY A 39 -11.44 -3.13 3.87
N SER A 40 -11.32 -2.17 4.79
CA SER A 40 -10.18 -1.25 4.83
C SER A 40 -8.97 -1.90 5.51
N HIS A 41 -7.76 -1.48 5.15
CA HIS A 41 -6.50 -1.99 5.70
C HIS A 41 -5.65 -0.83 6.25
N VAL A 42 -5.00 -1.02 7.40
CA VAL A 42 -3.92 -0.10 7.82
C VAL A 42 -2.62 -0.73 7.41
N PHE A 43 -1.96 -0.17 6.40
CA PHE A 43 -0.62 -0.58 6.03
C PHE A 43 0.41 0.08 6.95
N SER A 44 1.45 -0.68 7.30
CA SER A 44 2.57 -0.23 8.10
C SER A 44 3.86 -0.55 7.38
N SER A 45 4.80 0.39 7.37
CA SER A 45 6.16 0.19 6.86
C SER A 45 7.15 0.24 8.01
N ARG A 46 7.94 -0.83 8.19
CA ARG A 46 8.97 -0.91 9.24
C ARG A 46 8.45 -0.60 10.66
N GLY A 47 7.18 -0.94 10.93
CA GLY A 47 6.53 -0.74 12.24
C GLY A 47 5.77 0.58 12.40
N PHE A 48 5.78 1.48 11.41
CA PHE A 48 5.03 2.74 11.43
C PHE A 48 3.85 2.68 10.47
N ALA A 49 2.67 3.13 10.91
CA ALA A 49 1.49 3.20 10.06
C ALA A 49 1.69 4.21 8.92
N LEU A 50 1.22 3.88 7.73
CA LEU A 50 1.17 4.78 6.59
C LEU A 50 -0.09 5.66 6.71
N GLU A 51 0.12 6.95 6.92
CA GLU A 51 -0.92 7.97 6.98
C GLU A 51 -1.43 8.33 5.58
N ASP A 52 -2.56 9.05 5.49
CA ASP A 52 -3.24 9.38 4.23
C ASP A 52 -2.31 10.17 3.26
N GLU A 53 -1.39 10.96 3.79
CA GLU A 53 -0.38 11.73 3.03
C GLU A 53 0.70 10.84 2.40
N SER A 54 0.87 9.61 2.87
CA SER A 54 1.86 8.65 2.34
C SER A 54 1.41 8.04 1.01
N TYR A 55 0.10 8.06 0.73
CA TYR A 55 -0.46 7.56 -0.52
C TYR A 55 -0.52 8.69 -1.54
N THR A 56 0.25 8.53 -2.62
CA THR A 56 0.21 9.47 -3.74
C THR A 56 -0.26 8.77 -5.00
N ILE A 57 -1.10 9.44 -5.77
CA ILE A 57 -1.42 9.06 -7.15
C ILE A 57 -0.81 10.15 -8.04
N ASP A 58 0.07 9.74 -8.95
CA ASP A 58 0.78 10.66 -9.85
C ASP A 58 1.47 11.84 -9.14
N GLY A 59 1.92 11.62 -7.90
CA GLY A 59 2.58 12.63 -7.07
C GLY A 59 1.65 13.51 -6.23
N VAL A 60 0.32 13.32 -6.32
CA VAL A 60 -0.66 14.07 -5.52
C VAL A 60 -1.08 13.24 -4.30
N ALA A 61 -0.86 13.78 -3.11
CA ALA A 61 -1.21 13.15 -1.83
C ALA A 61 -2.72 13.19 -1.55
N GLY A 62 -3.22 12.27 -0.72
CA GLY A 62 -4.62 12.27 -0.24
C GLY A 62 -5.66 11.87 -1.29
N GLN A 63 -5.25 11.26 -2.41
CA GLN A 63 -6.14 10.79 -3.47
C GLN A 63 -6.22 9.26 -3.57
N GLY A 64 -5.35 8.52 -2.86
CA GLY A 64 -5.09 7.10 -3.15
C GLY A 64 -5.73 6.08 -2.21
N TYR A 65 -5.78 6.36 -0.91
CA TYR A 65 -6.28 5.41 0.08
C TYR A 65 -6.72 6.18 1.33
N SER A 66 -7.99 6.04 1.73
CA SER A 66 -8.50 6.61 2.98
C SER A 66 -8.50 5.53 4.05
N VAL A 67 -7.73 5.74 5.12
CA VAL A 67 -7.73 4.86 6.30
C VAL A 67 -8.96 5.12 7.20
N THR A 68 -9.74 6.16 6.89
CA THR A 68 -10.79 6.74 7.73
C THR A 68 -12.18 6.60 7.11
N GLY A 69 -12.56 5.36 6.78
CA GLY A 69 -13.97 5.01 6.67
C GLY A 69 -14.60 4.95 8.07
N TRP A 70 -15.16 6.08 8.53
CA TRP A 70 -16.23 6.09 9.53
C TRP A 70 -17.57 6.23 8.81
#